data_AF-A0A0N9WMH4-F1
#
_entry.id   AF-A0A0N9WMH4-F1
#
_cell.length_a   1.000
_cell.length_b   1.000
_cell.length_c   1.000
_cell.angle_alpha   90.00
_cell.angle_beta   90.00
_cell.angle_gamma   90.00
#
_symmetry.space_group_name_H-M   'P 1'
#
loop_
_entity.id
_entity.type
_entity.pdbx_description
1 polymer ?
#
loop_
_entity_poly.entity_id
_entity_poly.type
_entity_poly.pdbx_seq_one_letter_code
_entity_poly.pdbx_strand_id
1 'polypeptide(L)'
;MKRGRICSALIATTFLFLQGCESKEDHVFQIVRCGAAGAIDGYSDPSLATRTGQAIAQYKQEHGLKMSFAELTVLTDKAQKEIMGVPGSPLQDWVDRAKKITESEFCKKNFG
;
A
#
# COMPACT_ATOMS: atom_id res chain seq x y z
N MET A 1 -32.10 -10.69 1.37
CA MET A 1 -31.91 -9.40 2.09
C MET A 1 -30.77 -9.55 3.09
N LYS A 2 -29.96 -8.49 3.21
CA LYS A 2 -28.65 -8.39 3.86
C LYS A 2 -28.63 -8.88 5.32
N ARG A 3 -27.67 -9.73 5.68
CA ARG A 3 -27.26 -9.94 7.08
C ARG A 3 -25.94 -9.22 7.29
N GLY A 4 -26.02 -7.94 7.67
CA GLY A 4 -24.87 -7.16 8.08
C GLY A 4 -24.23 -7.81 9.30
N ARG A 5 -22.93 -8.12 9.22
CA ARG A 5 -22.13 -8.41 10.41
C ARG A 5 -21.71 -7.07 10.99
N ILE A 6 -22.49 -6.66 11.98
CA ILE A 6 -22.24 -5.51 12.83
C ILE A 6 -20.99 -5.85 13.65
N CYS A 7 -19.90 -5.10 13.46
CA CYS A 7 -18.78 -5.10 14.40
C CYS A 7 -19.25 -4.38 15.67
N SER A 8 -20.00 -5.10 16.51
CA SER A 8 -20.41 -4.60 17.82
C SER A 8 -19.22 -4.54 18.74
N ALA A 9 -18.85 -3.31 19.07
CA ALA A 9 -17.95 -2.98 20.17
C ALA A 9 -18.45 -3.60 21.47
N LEU A 10 -17.62 -4.43 22.09
CA LEU A 10 -17.68 -4.72 23.51
C LEU A 10 -16.33 -4.38 24.12
N ILE A 11 -16.41 -3.45 25.06
CA ILE A 11 -15.32 -2.85 25.82
C ILE A 11 -14.82 -3.87 26.84
N ALA A 12 -13.49 -3.91 26.99
CA ALA A 12 -12.68 -4.33 28.14
C ALA A 12 -11.72 -5.50 27.85
N THR A 13 -10.46 -5.25 28.23
CA THR A 13 -9.32 -6.19 28.30
C THR A 13 -8.86 -6.83 26.99
N THR A 14 -8.03 -6.12 26.22
CA THR A 14 -6.97 -6.72 25.39
C THR A 14 -6.07 -5.63 24.79
N PHE A 15 -5.13 -5.11 25.58
CA PHE A 15 -4.02 -4.27 25.08
C PHE A 15 -2.96 -5.09 24.30
N LEU A 16 -3.33 -6.26 23.75
CA LEU A 16 -2.40 -7.17 23.06
C LEU A 16 -2.83 -7.59 21.64
N PHE A 17 -3.94 -7.05 21.10
CA PHE A 17 -4.39 -7.38 19.74
C PHE A 17 -4.78 -6.16 18.89
N LEU A 18 -4.12 -5.02 19.12
CA LEU A 18 -4.08 -3.91 18.16
C LEU A 18 -3.05 -4.16 17.04
N GLN A 19 -2.62 -5.41 16.83
CA GLN A 19 -2.19 -5.85 15.49
C GLN A 19 -3.47 -6.04 14.68
N GLY A 20 -4.02 -4.89 14.28
CA GLY A 20 -5.29 -4.77 13.59
C GLY A 20 -5.38 -5.76 12.44
N CYS A 21 -6.61 -6.19 12.17
CA CYS A 21 -7.00 -6.96 11.01
C CYS A 21 -6.70 -6.13 9.75
N GLU A 22 -5.42 -5.97 9.39
CA GLU A 22 -5.00 -5.36 8.14
C GLU A 22 -5.62 -6.22 7.04
N SER A 23 -6.47 -5.60 6.24
CA SER A 23 -7.13 -6.36 5.19
C SER A 23 -6.07 -6.82 4.19
N LYS A 24 -6.31 -7.94 3.52
CA LYS A 24 -5.42 -8.40 2.44
C LYS A 24 -5.26 -7.32 1.35
N GLU A 25 -6.26 -6.46 1.19
CA GLU A 25 -6.22 -5.32 0.29
C GLU A 25 -5.31 -4.19 0.78
N ASP A 26 -5.24 -3.95 2.09
CA ASP A 26 -4.33 -2.98 2.70
C ASP A 26 -2.86 -3.38 2.50
N HIS A 27 -2.55 -4.67 2.58
CA HIS A 27 -1.20 -5.15 2.31
C HIS A 27 -0.80 -4.95 0.85
N VAL A 28 -1.71 -5.26 -0.09
CA VAL A 28 -1.49 -4.97 -1.52
C VAL A 28 -1.33 -3.46 -1.75
N PHE A 29 -2.11 -2.63 -1.04
CA PHE A 29 -1.95 -1.18 -1.09
C PHE A 29 -0.56 -0.74 -0.60
N GLN A 30 -0.03 -1.30 0.49
CA GLN A 30 1.34 -0.98 0.94
C GLN A 30 2.39 -1.36 -0.09
N ILE A 31 2.26 -2.53 -0.75
CA ILE A 31 3.15 -2.94 -1.84
C ILE A 31 3.11 -1.92 -2.99
N VAL A 32 1.91 -1.56 -3.46
CA VAL A 32 1.70 -0.57 -4.52
C VAL A 32 2.26 0.80 -4.14
N ARG A 33 2.03 1.22 -2.89
CA ARG A 33 2.49 2.48 -2.32
C ARG A 33 4.01 2.59 -2.30
N CYS A 34 4.72 1.52 -1.91
CA CYS A 34 6.17 1.46 -1.99
C CYS A 34 6.68 1.54 -3.43
N GLY A 35 6.08 0.79 -4.35
CA GLY A 35 6.47 0.81 -5.77
C GLY A 35 6.27 2.18 -6.42
N ALA A 36 5.13 2.81 -6.17
CA ALA A 36 4.82 4.15 -6.66
C ALA A 36 5.76 5.22 -6.08
N ALA A 37 6.08 5.12 -4.79
CA ALA A 37 7.00 6.04 -4.14
C ALA A 37 8.44 5.87 -4.67
N GLY A 38 8.94 4.64 -4.78
CA GLY A 38 10.29 4.39 -5.28
C GLY A 38 10.48 4.86 -6.73
N ALA A 39 9.42 4.81 -7.56
CA ALA A 39 9.46 5.36 -8.92
C ALA A 39 9.63 6.90 -8.95
N ILE A 40 9.28 7.61 -7.88
CA ILE A 40 9.37 9.08 -7.76
C ILE A 40 10.62 9.52 -6.99
N ASP A 41 11.04 8.76 -5.97
CA ASP A 41 12.18 9.03 -5.07
C ASP A 41 13.57 8.89 -5.73
N GLY A 42 13.66 8.99 -7.06
CA GLY A 42 14.95 8.93 -7.77
C GLY A 42 15.62 7.54 -7.78
N TYR A 43 15.01 6.52 -7.17
CA TYR A 43 15.27 5.11 -7.51
C TYR A 43 14.65 4.80 -8.86
N SER A 44 15.25 5.34 -9.92
CA SER A 44 15.02 4.87 -11.29
C SER A 44 15.68 3.51 -11.49
N ASP A 45 15.45 2.57 -10.55
CA ASP A 45 15.70 1.17 -10.75
C ASP A 45 14.53 0.63 -11.60
N PRO A 46 14.74 0.38 -12.90
CA PRO A 46 13.68 -0.13 -13.76
C PRO A 46 13.16 -1.49 -13.29
N SER A 47 13.90 -2.21 -12.43
CA SER A 47 13.43 -3.45 -11.84
C SER A 47 12.34 -3.25 -10.79
N LEU A 48 12.16 -2.05 -10.22
CA LEU A 48 11.19 -1.80 -9.15
C LEU A 48 9.76 -2.11 -9.60
N ALA A 49 9.38 -1.69 -10.82
CA ALA A 49 8.06 -2.00 -11.37
C ALA A 49 7.82 -3.51 -11.47
N THR A 50 8.84 -4.26 -11.91
CA THR A 50 8.79 -5.72 -11.99
C THR A 50 8.71 -6.35 -10.59
N ARG A 51 9.52 -5.88 -9.63
CA ARG A 51 9.53 -6.37 -8.24
C ARG A 51 8.19 -6.11 -7.54
N THR A 52 7.60 -4.92 -7.72
CA THR A 52 6.27 -4.59 -7.21
C THR A 52 5.21 -5.50 -7.82
N GLY A 53 5.23 -5.71 -9.14
CA GLY A 53 4.31 -6.63 -9.81
C GLY A 53 4.42 -8.07 -9.32
N GLN A 54 5.65 -8.56 -9.12
CA GLN A 54 5.93 -9.89 -8.57
C GLN A 54 5.44 -10.02 -7.12
N ALA A 55 5.72 -9.03 -6.27
CA ALA A 55 5.27 -9.02 -4.87
C ALA A 55 3.74 -9.06 -4.76
N ILE A 56 3.03 -8.30 -5.60
CA ILE A 56 1.55 -8.35 -5.63
C ILE A 56 1.06 -9.71 -6.10
N ALA A 57 1.66 -10.27 -7.16
CA ALA A 57 1.27 -11.58 -7.69
C ALA A 57 1.48 -12.70 -6.65
N GLN A 58 2.64 -12.71 -5.98
CA GLN A 58 2.96 -13.65 -4.91
C GLN A 58 1.96 -13.54 -3.76
N TYR A 59 1.74 -12.32 -3.25
CA TYR A 59 0.80 -12.10 -2.15
C TYR A 59 -0.64 -12.55 -2.51
N LYS A 60 -1.09 -12.23 -3.73
CA LYS A 60 -2.41 -12.68 -4.21
C LYS A 60 -2.52 -14.20 -4.25
N GLN A 61 -1.48 -14.89 -4.71
CA GLN A 61 -1.43 -16.33 -4.78
C GLN A 61 -1.42 -16.97 -3.39
N GLU A 62 -0.54 -16.52 -2.49
CA GLU A 62 -0.39 -17.04 -1.12
C GLU A 62 -1.66 -16.89 -0.29
N HIS A 63 -2.40 -15.80 -0.50
CA HIS A 63 -3.57 -15.48 0.29
C HIS A 63 -4.91 -15.75 -0.42
N GLY A 64 -4.89 -16.33 -1.62
CA GLY A 64 -6.09 -16.61 -2.42
C GLY A 64 -6.91 -15.35 -2.75
N LEU A 65 -6.24 -14.20 -2.90
CA LEU A 65 -6.88 -12.90 -3.12
C LEU A 65 -7.21 -12.72 -4.60
N LYS A 66 -8.50 -12.63 -4.90
CA LYS A 66 -8.97 -12.24 -6.23
C LYS A 66 -9.09 -10.73 -6.29
N MET A 67 -8.15 -10.10 -6.99
CA MET A 67 -8.16 -8.66 -7.26
C MET A 67 -8.04 -8.45 -8.77
N SER A 68 -8.96 -7.68 -9.31
CA SER A 68 -9.01 -7.27 -10.71
C SER A 68 -7.96 -6.21 -11.01
N PHE A 69 -7.71 -5.99 -12.31
CA PHE A 69 -6.84 -4.90 -12.74
C PHE A 69 -7.40 -3.53 -12.32
N ALA A 70 -8.73 -3.33 -12.40
CA ALA A 70 -9.37 -2.08 -12.01
C ALA A 70 -9.20 -1.77 -10.52
N GLU A 71 -9.31 -2.76 -9.64
CA GLU A 71 -9.05 -2.59 -8.20
C GLU A 71 -7.59 -2.22 -7.95
N LEU A 72 -6.65 -2.85 -8.66
CA LEU A 72 -5.24 -2.47 -8.63
C LEU A 72 -5.01 -1.02 -9.09
N THR A 73 -5.67 -0.59 -10.16
CA THR A 73 -5.60 0.80 -10.64
C THR A 73 -6.07 1.78 -9.58
N VAL A 74 -7.17 1.48 -8.88
CA VAL A 74 -7.66 2.34 -7.78
C VAL A 74 -6.64 2.46 -6.65
N LEU A 75 -5.93 1.38 -6.30
CA LEU A 75 -4.85 1.42 -5.31
C LEU A 75 -3.67 2.26 -5.79
N THR A 76 -3.29 2.14 -7.05
CA THR A 76 -2.22 2.95 -7.67
C THR A 76 -2.59 4.43 -7.67
N ASP A 77 -3.80 4.77 -8.09
CA ASP A 77 -4.31 6.16 -8.07
C ASP A 77 -4.31 6.74 -6.66
N LYS A 78 -4.69 5.93 -5.66
CA LYS A 78 -4.66 6.30 -4.25
C LYS A 78 -3.22 6.59 -3.79
N ALA A 79 -2.28 5.70 -4.11
CA ALA A 79 -0.86 5.89 -3.76
C ALA A 79 -0.28 7.13 -4.44
N GLN A 80 -0.56 7.34 -5.73
CA GLN A 80 -0.11 8.52 -6.47
C GLN A 80 -0.66 9.81 -5.87
N LYS A 81 -1.95 9.87 -5.52
CA LYS A 81 -2.55 11.04 -4.86
C LYS A 81 -1.90 11.33 -3.50
N GLU A 82 -1.56 10.29 -2.74
CA GLU A 82 -0.84 10.46 -1.48
C GLU A 82 0.56 11.07 -1.69
N ILE A 83 1.30 10.58 -2.68
CA ILE A 83 2.66 11.06 -3.00
C ILE A 83 2.62 12.46 -3.61
N MET A 84 1.71 12.72 -4.54
CA MET A 84 1.60 14.02 -5.22
C MET A 84 0.97 15.09 -4.33
N GLY A 85 0.20 14.71 -3.31
CA GLY A 85 -0.43 15.64 -2.39
C GLY A 85 -1.51 16.47 -3.06
N VAL A 86 -1.62 17.74 -2.67
CA VAL A 86 -2.62 18.65 -3.24
C VAL A 86 -2.27 19.01 -4.69
N PRO A 87 -3.27 19.22 -5.57
CA PRO A 87 -3.00 19.68 -6.95
C PRO A 87 -2.13 20.94 -6.95
N GLY A 88 -1.06 20.92 -7.75
CA GLY A 88 -0.11 22.03 -7.84
C GLY A 88 1.02 22.00 -6.79
N SER A 89 1.11 20.97 -5.95
CA SER A 89 2.27 20.78 -5.09
C SER A 89 3.57 20.78 -5.92
N PRO A 90 4.64 21.46 -5.46
CA PRO A 90 5.96 21.40 -6.08
C PRO A 90 6.47 19.97 -6.22
N LEU A 91 7.27 19.72 -7.26
CA LEU A 91 7.89 18.40 -7.50
C LEU A 91 8.73 17.95 -6.30
N GLN A 92 9.44 18.87 -5.64
CA GLN A 92 10.25 18.56 -4.46
C GLN A 92 9.40 17.98 -3.33
N ASP A 93 8.19 18.50 -3.10
CA ASP A 93 7.28 17.97 -2.09
C ASP A 93 6.85 16.52 -2.41
N TRP A 94 6.76 16.17 -3.69
CA TRP A 94 6.44 14.80 -4.12
C TRP A 94 7.59 13.87 -3.79
N VAL A 95 8.82 14.31 -4.11
CA VAL A 95 10.06 13.58 -3.80
C VAL A 95 10.21 13.39 -2.29
N ASP A 96 10.00 14.43 -1.49
CA ASP A 96 10.12 14.36 -0.03
C ASP A 96 9.10 13.38 0.58
N ARG A 97 7.85 13.38 0.08
CA ARG A 97 6.84 12.40 0.49
C ARG A 97 7.17 10.99 0.03
N ALA A 98 7.65 10.83 -1.21
CA ALA A 98 8.07 9.55 -1.76
C ALA A 98 9.21 8.94 -0.93
N LYS A 99 10.23 9.75 -0.61
CA LYS A 99 11.34 9.36 0.26
C LYS A 99 10.88 8.90 1.63
N LYS A 100 9.97 9.64 2.25
CA LYS A 100 9.41 9.26 3.55
C LYS A 100 8.68 7.90 3.49
N ILE A 101 8.04 7.58 2.37
CA ILE A 101 7.36 6.30 2.15
C ILE A 101 8.38 5.18 1.94
N THR A 102 9.37 5.36 1.06
CA THR A 102 10.41 4.36 0.78
C THR A 102 11.25 4.03 2.02
N GLU A 103 11.44 5.02 2.91
CA GLU A 103 12.11 4.83 4.19
C GLU A 103 11.27 4.11 5.27
N SER A 104 10.00 3.81 5.00
CA SER A 104 9.16 3.07 5.94
C SER A 104 9.63 1.62 6.12
N GLU A 105 9.40 1.05 7.31
CA GLU A 105 9.78 -0.33 7.64
C GLU A 105 9.19 -1.35 6.67
N PHE A 106 7.96 -1.12 6.21
CA PHE A 106 7.34 -1.99 5.22
C PHE A 106 8.12 -1.97 3.89
N CYS A 107 8.44 -0.79 3.36
CA CYS A 107 9.16 -0.69 2.10
C CYS A 107 10.57 -1.24 2.21
N LYS A 108 11.31 -0.92 3.28
CA LYS A 108 12.65 -1.47 3.52
C LYS A 108 12.65 -2.99 3.61
N LYS A 109 11.70 -3.59 4.33
CA LYS A 109 11.61 -5.04 4.49
C LYS A 109 11.30 -5.78 3.19
N ASN A 110 10.52 -5.17 2.29
CA ASN A 110 10.02 -5.84 1.08
C ASN A 110 10.74 -5.42 -0.21
N PHE A 111 11.46 -4.28 -0.21
CA PHE A 111 12.07 -3.68 -1.42
C PHE A 111 13.49 -3.13 -1.22
N GLY A 112 13.95 -2.98 0.02
CA GLY A 112 15.27 -2.45 0.37
C GLY A 112 16.42 -3.44 0.18
#